data_AF-A0A7Z8Z892-F1
#
_entry.id   AF-A0A7Z8Z892-F1
#
_cell.length_a   1.000
_cell.length_b   1.000
_cell.length_c   1.000
_cell.angle_alpha   90.00
_cell.angle_beta   90.00
_cell.angle_gamma   90.00
#
_symmetry.space_group_name_H-M   'P 1'
#
loop_
_entity.id
_entity.type
_entity.pdbx_description
1 polymer ?
#
loop_
_entity_poly.entity_id
_entity_poly.type
_entity_poly.pdbx_seq_one_letter_code
_entity_poly.pdbx_strand_id
1 'polypeptide(L)'
;MQRNIIIDAMRVLGLLLIILAHVQPPSFIFQLRTFDVPMMIFVSGMAYYYSGKSNIKLWQYSLSRFKRLVFPVWIFLVFFFLSIFIFEPVGFVDLFTLKTIISTFLLGGFGYVWIIKVFLIIAICSPIFVRFIKYKSGYALTFITLAMLLVSLLVLNGFVE
;
A
#
# COMPACT_ATOMS: atom_id res chain seq x y z
N MET A 1 4.36 7.32 -24.51
CA MET A 1 3.60 6.67 -23.42
C MET A 1 2.19 7.25 -23.43
N GLN A 2 1.18 6.43 -23.68
CA GLN A 2 -0.21 6.89 -23.71
C GLN A 2 -0.83 6.68 -22.32
N ARG A 3 -1.44 7.73 -21.77
CA ARG A 3 -2.12 7.68 -20.46
C ARG A 3 -3.31 6.72 -20.56
N ASN A 4 -3.39 5.76 -19.64
CA ASN A 4 -4.53 4.86 -19.57
C ASN A 4 -5.57 5.40 -18.57
N ILE A 5 -6.71 5.85 -19.10
CA ILE A 5 -7.79 6.46 -18.33
C ILE A 5 -8.40 5.48 -17.33
N ILE A 6 -8.43 4.18 -17.66
CA ILE A 6 -8.99 3.14 -16.78
C ILE A 6 -8.15 3.02 -15.50
N ILE A 7 -6.82 3.00 -15.66
CA ILE A 7 -5.88 2.94 -14.52
C ILE A 7 -6.06 4.16 -13.62
N ASP A 8 -6.19 5.35 -14.21
CA ASP A 8 -6.38 6.58 -13.46
C ASP A 8 -7.75 6.63 -12.77
N ALA A 9 -8.83 6.19 -13.42
CA ALA A 9 -10.15 6.08 -12.83
C ALA A 9 -10.18 5.12 -11.63
N MET A 10 -9.54 3.95 -11.75
CA MET A 10 -9.42 3.00 -10.64
C MET A 10 -8.61 3.58 -9.47
N ARG A 11 -7.56 4.37 -9.72
CA ARG A 11 -6.84 5.08 -8.64
C ARG A 11 -7.72 6.09 -7.93
N VAL A 12 -8.48 6.88 -8.69
CA VAL A 12 -9.40 7.86 -8.12
C VAL A 12 -10.44 7.15 -7.26
N LEU A 13 -11.04 6.07 -7.76
CA LEU A 13 -12.01 5.28 -7.02
C LEU A 13 -11.39 4.72 -5.73
N GLY A 14 -10.18 4.16 -5.79
CA GLY A 14 -9.47 3.67 -4.60
C GLY A 14 -9.20 4.76 -3.56
N LEU A 15 -8.76 5.94 -3.99
CA LEU A 15 -8.55 7.07 -3.10
C LEU A 15 -9.86 7.57 -2.47
N LEU A 16 -10.95 7.60 -3.23
CA LEU A 16 -12.27 7.97 -2.70
C LEU A 16 -12.75 6.99 -1.64
N LEU A 17 -12.56 5.68 -1.85
CA LEU A 17 -12.92 4.66 -0.85
C LEU A 17 -12.05 4.77 0.42
N ILE A 18 -10.75 5.09 0.28
CA ILE A 18 -9.88 5.36 1.43
C ILE A 18 -10.35 6.58 2.21
N ILE A 19 -10.85 7.62 1.55
CA ILE A 19 -11.43 8.79 2.25
C ILE A 19 -12.73 8.38 2.95
N LEU A 20 -13.60 7.65 2.26
CA LEU A 20 -14.87 7.16 2.77
C LEU A 20 -14.72 6.34 4.05
N ALA A 21 -13.59 5.64 4.22
CA ALA A 21 -13.20 4.95 5.44
C ALA A 21 -13.30 5.81 6.71
N HIS A 22 -13.04 7.11 6.59
CA HIS A 22 -12.95 8.04 7.70
C HIS A 22 -14.30 8.67 8.06
N VAL A 23 -15.35 8.37 7.28
CA VAL A 23 -16.71 8.91 7.46
C VAL A 23 -17.65 7.87 8.10
N GLN A 24 -17.15 6.66 8.42
CA GLN A 24 -17.93 5.56 9.03
C GLN A 24 -19.28 5.30 8.32
N PRO A 25 -19.26 4.91 7.03
CA PRO A 25 -20.47 4.77 6.24
C PRO A 25 -21.31 3.55 6.67
N PRO A 26 -22.60 3.48 6.28
CA PRO A 26 -23.47 2.36 6.58
C PRO A 26 -22.90 1.03 6.05
N SER A 27 -23.32 -0.09 6.67
CA SER A 27 -22.74 -1.43 6.53
C SER A 27 -22.52 -1.89 5.07
N PHE A 28 -23.46 -1.62 4.17
CA PHE A 28 -23.33 -1.97 2.75
C PHE A 28 -22.14 -1.25 2.08
N ILE A 29 -22.02 0.06 2.32
CA ILE A 29 -20.94 0.88 1.77
C ILE A 29 -19.60 0.50 2.43
N PHE A 30 -19.63 0.11 3.71
CA PHE A 30 -18.46 -0.39 4.41
C PHE A 30 -17.88 -1.67 3.77
N GLN A 31 -18.73 -2.57 3.25
CA GLN A 31 -18.28 -3.74 2.51
C GLN A 31 -17.60 -3.35 1.20
N LEU A 32 -18.15 -2.39 0.45
CA LEU A 32 -17.53 -1.89 -0.80
C LEU A 32 -16.15 -1.27 -0.54
N ARG A 33 -15.99 -0.58 0.59
CA ARG A 33 -14.71 -0.01 1.01
C ARG A 33 -13.65 -1.09 1.18
N THR A 34 -13.95 -2.32 1.62
CA THR A 34 -12.90 -3.35 1.83
C THR A 34 -12.07 -3.67 0.57
N PHE A 35 -12.57 -3.29 -0.60
CA PHE A 35 -11.90 -3.43 -1.88
C PHE A 35 -10.88 -2.32 -2.20
N ASP A 36 -10.82 -1.24 -1.41
CA ASP A 36 -9.97 -0.07 -1.62
C ASP A 36 -8.47 -0.43 -1.70
N VAL A 37 -7.96 -1.15 -0.70
CA VAL A 37 -6.58 -1.57 -0.62
C VAL A 37 -6.27 -2.57 -1.74
N PRO A 38 -6.95 -3.72 -1.89
CA PRO A 38 -6.68 -4.66 -2.98
C PRO A 38 -6.66 -4.01 -4.37
N MET A 39 -7.62 -3.16 -4.67
CA MET A 39 -7.67 -2.44 -5.94
C MET A 39 -6.43 -1.57 -6.16
N MET A 40 -6.01 -0.80 -5.16
CA MET A 40 -4.82 0.06 -5.29
C MET A 40 -3.53 -0.76 -5.49
N ILE A 41 -3.47 -1.99 -4.94
CA ILE A 41 -2.38 -2.94 -5.20
C ILE A 41 -2.38 -3.36 -6.68
N PHE A 42 -3.52 -3.82 -7.20
CA PHE A 42 -3.65 -4.24 -8.60
C PHE A 42 -3.30 -3.13 -9.57
N VAL A 43 -3.83 -1.93 -9.33
CA VAL A 43 -3.59 -0.76 -10.17
C VAL A 43 -2.12 -0.33 -10.16
N SER A 44 -1.44 -0.49 -9.02
CA SER A 44 0.00 -0.23 -8.91
C SER A 44 0.84 -1.22 -9.73
N GLY A 45 0.50 -2.51 -9.69
CA GLY A 45 1.15 -3.54 -10.50
C GLY A 45 0.89 -3.36 -12.01
N MET A 46 -0.37 -3.10 -12.38
CA MET A 46 -0.76 -2.83 -13.76
C MET A 46 -0.03 -1.60 -14.32
N ALA A 47 0.04 -0.52 -13.55
CA ALA A 47 0.77 0.68 -13.97
C ALA A 47 2.27 0.45 -14.12
N TYR A 48 2.86 -0.46 -13.35
CA TYR A 48 4.25 -0.87 -13.54
C TYR A 48 4.43 -1.63 -14.86
N TYR A 49 3.55 -2.58 -15.16
CA TYR A 49 3.57 -3.33 -16.42
C TYR A 49 3.41 -2.41 -17.65
N TYR A 50 2.38 -1.56 -17.66
CA TYR A 50 2.15 -0.60 -18.75
C TYR A 50 3.21 0.48 -18.86
N SER A 51 3.93 0.78 -17.77
CA SER A 51 5.08 1.67 -17.84
C SER A 51 6.17 1.11 -18.77
N GLY A 52 6.15 -0.17 -19.18
CA GLY A 52 7.00 -0.70 -20.26
C GLY A 52 8.50 -0.55 -20.03
N LYS A 53 8.92 -0.12 -18.84
CA LYS A 53 10.31 0.13 -18.53
C LYS A 53 10.94 -1.18 -18.09
N SER A 54 11.14 -2.07 -19.05
CA SER A 54 11.78 -3.38 -18.89
C SER A 54 13.23 -3.32 -18.40
N ASN A 55 13.80 -2.11 -18.31
CA ASN A 55 15.21 -1.87 -18.01
C ASN A 55 15.47 -0.80 -16.93
N ILE A 56 14.48 -0.41 -16.10
CA ILE A 56 14.81 0.45 -14.94
C ILE A 56 15.56 -0.39 -13.92
N LYS A 57 16.64 0.19 -13.38
CA LYS A 57 17.27 -0.33 -12.17
C LYS A 57 16.23 -0.35 -11.04
N LEU A 58 16.07 -1.51 -10.41
CA LEU A 58 15.16 -1.72 -9.26
C LEU A 58 15.30 -0.61 -8.22
N TRP A 59 16.54 -0.25 -7.91
CA TRP A 59 16.86 0.83 -6.98
C TRP A 59 16.26 2.17 -7.37
N GLN A 60 16.40 2.59 -8.63
CA GLN A 60 15.92 3.88 -9.12
C GLN A 60 14.39 3.94 -9.11
N TYR A 61 13.72 2.84 -9.46
CA TYR A 61 12.26 2.74 -9.40
C TYR A 61 11.76 2.83 -7.95
N SER A 62 12.26 1.95 -7.07
CA SER A 62 11.83 1.90 -5.67
C SER A 62 12.12 3.20 -4.93
N LEU A 63 13.28 3.83 -5.17
CA LEU A 63 13.64 5.11 -4.55
C LEU A 63 12.73 6.26 -5.02
N SER A 64 12.37 6.30 -6.31
CA SER A 64 11.44 7.31 -6.83
C SER A 64 10.05 7.21 -6.19
N ARG A 65 9.59 5.97 -5.93
CA ARG A 65 8.33 5.69 -5.25
C ARG A 65 8.41 6.02 -3.77
N PHE A 66 9.51 5.64 -3.11
CA PHE A 66 9.77 5.95 -1.71
C PHE A 66 9.72 7.47 -1.46
N LYS A 67 10.44 8.25 -2.27
CA LYS A 67 10.42 9.73 -2.18
C LYS A 67 9.03 10.31 -2.37
N ARG A 68 8.19 9.73 -3.24
CA ARG A 68 6.84 10.25 -3.49
C ARG A 68 5.83 9.87 -2.40
N LEU A 69 6.02 8.72 -1.75
CA LEU A 69 5.08 8.19 -0.76
C LEU A 69 5.48 8.55 0.67
N VAL A 70 6.74 8.32 1.06
CA VAL A 70 7.20 8.43 2.44
C VAL A 70 7.53 9.86 2.83
N PHE A 71 8.17 10.60 1.92
CA PHE A 71 8.61 11.97 2.22
C PHE A 71 7.43 12.91 2.57
N PRO A 72 6.32 12.95 1.81
CA PRO A 72 5.16 13.77 2.19
C PRO A 72 4.55 13.35 3.53
N VAL A 73 4.57 12.05 3.83
CA VAL A 73 4.03 11.51 5.09
C VAL A 73 4.92 11.90 6.26
N TRP A 74 6.24 11.81 6.14
CA TRP A 74 7.15 12.26 7.19
C TRP A 74 7.02 13.75 7.46
N ILE A 75 6.85 14.58 6.42
CA ILE A 75 6.55 16.00 6.60
C ILE A 75 5.26 16.18 7.40
N PHE A 76 4.19 15.50 7.01
CA PHE A 76 2.91 15.53 7.74
C PHE A 76 3.07 15.08 9.20
N LEU A 77 3.81 13.99 9.45
CA LEU A 77 4.04 13.46 10.80
C LEU A 77 4.83 14.43 11.67
N VAL A 78 5.84 15.12 11.13
CA VAL A 78 6.58 16.16 11.85
C VAL A 78 5.63 17.28 12.28
N PHE A 79 4.81 17.80 11.36
CA PHE A 79 3.81 18.83 11.70
C PHE A 79 2.76 18.33 12.70
N PHE A 80 2.32 17.08 12.58
CA PHE A 80 1.35 16.47 13.46
C PHE A 80 1.87 16.36 14.91
N PHE A 81 3.07 15.79 15.11
CA PHE A 81 3.65 15.68 16.44
C PHE A 81 4.06 17.05 17.02
N LEU A 82 4.49 18.00 16.18
CA LEU A 82 4.74 19.37 16.59
C LEU A 82 3.46 20.07 17.07
N SER A 83 2.33 19.83 16.40
CA SER A 83 1.04 20.37 16.81
C SER A 83 0.56 19.75 18.14
N ILE A 84 0.76 18.45 18.35
CA ILE A 84 0.46 17.82 19.65
C ILE A 84 1.32 18.43 20.76
N PHE A 85 2.60 18.68 20.49
CA PHE A 85 3.51 19.29 21.46
C PHE A 85 3.12 20.73 21.85
N ILE A 86 2.60 21.53 20.92
CA ILE A 86 2.23 22.94 21.18
C ILE A 86 0.86 23.07 21.83
N PHE A 87 -0.13 22.30 21.37
CA PHE A 87 -1.54 22.49 21.75
C PHE A 87 -2.02 21.51 22.83
N GLU A 88 -1.25 20.47 23.13
CA GLU A 88 -1.57 19.42 24.11
C GLU A 88 -3.04 18.97 24.12
N PRO A 89 -3.64 18.60 22.97
CA PRO A 89 -5.05 18.25 22.94
C PRO A 89 -5.31 16.97 23.73
N VAL A 90 -6.23 17.04 24.69
CA VAL A 90 -6.56 16.00 25.70
C VAL A 90 -6.79 14.60 25.12
N GLY A 91 -7.21 14.46 23.86
CA GLY A 91 -7.42 13.18 23.19
C GLY A 91 -6.20 12.58 22.46
N PHE A 92 -5.10 13.32 22.29
CA PHE A 92 -3.91 12.88 21.54
C PHE A 92 -2.62 12.87 22.36
N VAL A 93 -2.66 13.29 23.63
CA VAL A 93 -1.50 13.31 24.53
C VAL A 93 -0.90 11.90 24.71
N ASP A 94 -1.74 10.86 24.74
CA ASP A 94 -1.30 9.46 24.84
C ASP A 94 -0.47 8.98 23.64
N LEU A 95 -0.67 9.61 22.47
CA LEU A 95 0.11 9.30 21.27
C LEU A 95 1.51 9.90 21.30
N PHE A 96 1.77 10.86 22.20
CA PHE A 96 3.08 11.49 22.40
C PHE A 96 4.04 10.64 23.25
N THR A 97 4.00 9.32 23.06
CA THR A 97 4.98 8.41 23.67
C THR A 97 6.13 8.17 22.68
N LEU A 98 7.39 8.18 23.13
CA LEU A 98 8.57 7.92 22.28
C LEU A 98 8.44 6.65 21.43
N LYS A 99 7.89 5.58 22.02
CA LYS A 99 7.59 4.31 21.34
C LYS A 99 6.62 4.50 20.17
N THR A 100 5.56 5.28 20.36
CA THR A 100 4.54 5.57 19.35
C THR A 100 5.10 6.46 18.25
N ILE A 101 5.90 7.47 18.60
CA ILE A 101 6.58 8.35 17.64
C ILE A 101 7.48 7.51 16.73
N ILE A 102 8.40 6.73 17.30
CA ILE A 102 9.33 5.88 16.54
C ILE A 102 8.57 4.89 15.66
N SER A 103 7.55 4.22 16.21
CA SER A 103 6.71 3.29 15.45
C SER A 103 6.00 3.97 14.27
N THR A 104 5.51 5.19 14.45
CA THR A 104 4.79 5.95 13.42
C THR A 104 5.72 6.41 12.30
N PHE A 105 6.93 6.86 12.62
CA PHE A 105 7.96 7.18 11.61
C PHE A 105 8.45 5.94 10.84
N LEU A 106 8.49 4.77 11.50
CA LEU A 106 8.75 3.46 10.88
C LEU A 106 7.57 2.90 10.07
N LEU A 107 6.50 3.68 9.89
CA LEU A 107 5.28 3.27 9.17
C LEU A 107 4.56 2.06 9.82
N GLY A 108 4.81 1.81 11.10
CA GLY A 108 4.10 0.82 11.92
C GLY A 108 3.07 1.43 12.87
N GLY A 109 2.96 2.76 12.89
CA GLY A 109 2.18 3.53 13.86
C GLY A 109 0.66 3.35 13.83
N PHE A 110 -0.02 4.22 14.56
CA PHE A 110 -1.46 4.15 14.80
C PHE A 110 -2.30 4.32 13.52
N GLY A 111 -3.35 3.49 13.40
CA GLY A 111 -4.43 3.67 12.43
C GLY A 111 -4.01 3.48 10.97
N TYR A 112 -3.61 4.56 10.31
CA TYR A 112 -3.73 4.71 8.86
C TYR A 112 -2.40 4.66 8.09
N VAL A 113 -1.25 4.73 8.78
CA VAL A 113 0.07 4.81 8.12
C VAL A 113 0.48 3.47 7.49
N TRP A 114 -0.11 2.36 7.96
CA TRP A 114 0.19 1.01 7.47
C TRP A 114 0.00 0.84 5.96
N ILE A 115 -0.95 1.56 5.35
CA ILE A 115 -1.22 1.45 3.90
C ILE A 115 -0.02 1.89 3.06
N ILE A 116 0.76 2.87 3.55
CA ILE A 116 1.96 3.36 2.87
C ILE A 116 3.04 2.26 2.87
N LYS A 117 3.15 1.50 3.97
CA LYS A 117 4.04 0.34 4.06
C LYS A 117 3.66 -0.72 3.02
N VAL A 118 2.37 -0.99 2.84
CA VAL A 118 1.88 -1.92 1.81
C VAL A 118 2.28 -1.44 0.41
N PHE A 119 2.06 -0.17 0.08
CA PHE A 119 2.45 0.38 -1.23
C PHE A 119 3.97 0.36 -1.47
N LEU A 120 4.79 0.57 -0.44
CA LEU A 120 6.24 0.40 -0.54
C LEU A 120 6.64 -1.04 -0.84
N ILE A 121 6.05 -2.01 -0.12
CA ILE A 121 6.31 -3.44 -0.34
C ILE A 121 6.01 -3.78 -1.81
N ILE A 122 4.85 -3.36 -2.32
CA ILE A 122 4.46 -3.62 -3.71
C ILE A 122 5.41 -2.93 -4.70
N ALA A 123 5.84 -1.70 -4.41
CA ALA A 123 6.79 -0.99 -5.27
C ALA A 123 8.13 -1.72 -5.38
N ILE A 124 8.57 -2.40 -4.31
CA ILE A 124 9.80 -3.22 -4.29
C ILE A 124 9.54 -4.58 -4.94
N CYS A 125 8.42 -5.24 -4.65
CA CYS A 125 8.07 -6.56 -5.18
C CYS A 125 7.78 -6.54 -6.68
N SER A 126 7.15 -5.48 -7.21
CA SER A 126 6.77 -5.38 -8.63
C SER A 126 7.94 -5.60 -9.61
N PRO A 127 9.09 -4.91 -9.50
CA PRO A 127 10.23 -5.14 -10.39
C PRO A 127 10.85 -6.53 -10.22
N ILE A 128 10.84 -7.08 -9.00
CA ILE A 128 11.33 -8.42 -8.69
C ILE A 128 10.45 -9.46 -9.42
N PHE A 129 9.14 -9.33 -9.27
CA PHE A 129 8.15 -10.24 -9.85
C PHE A 129 8.25 -10.28 -11.38
N VAL A 130 8.31 -9.11 -12.04
CA VAL A 130 8.46 -9.05 -13.51
C VAL A 130 9.75 -9.70 -13.99
N ARG A 131 10.85 -9.60 -13.22
CA ARG A 131 12.12 -10.27 -13.57
C ARG A 131 12.01 -11.80 -13.51
N PHE A 132 11.31 -12.34 -12.50
CA PHE A 132 11.09 -13.78 -12.38
C PHE A 132 10.20 -14.37 -13.48
N ILE A 133 9.29 -13.55 -14.00
CA ILE A 133 8.24 -14.01 -14.94
C ILE A 133 8.67 -13.86 -16.40
N LYS A 134 9.64 -13.00 -16.69
CA LYS A 134 10.08 -12.66 -18.05
C LYS A 134 10.36 -13.88 -18.95
N TYR A 135 10.77 -15.01 -18.38
CA TYR A 135 11.13 -16.25 -19.09
C TYR A 135 10.18 -17.43 -18.83
N LYS A 136 9.02 -17.18 -18.20
CA LYS A 136 8.06 -18.23 -17.86
C LYS A 136 6.81 -18.12 -18.74
N SER A 137 6.24 -19.27 -19.10
CA SER A 137 4.97 -19.31 -19.83
C SER A 137 3.81 -18.84 -18.93
N GLY A 138 2.76 -18.30 -19.53
CA GLY A 138 1.56 -17.84 -18.80
C GLY A 138 0.96 -18.96 -17.93
N TYR A 139 0.90 -20.19 -18.45
CA TYR A 139 0.41 -21.36 -17.71
C TYR A 139 1.25 -21.70 -16.48
N ALA A 140 2.58 -21.58 -16.57
CA ALA A 140 3.45 -21.80 -15.41
C ALA A 140 3.22 -20.72 -14.33
N LEU A 141 2.97 -19.48 -14.74
CA LEU A 141 2.68 -18.39 -13.80
C LEU A 141 1.33 -18.60 -13.09
N THR A 142 0.29 -18.99 -13.82
CA THR A 142 -1.02 -19.28 -13.22
C THR A 142 -0.93 -20.44 -12.23
N PHE A 143 -0.15 -21.47 -12.55
CA PHE A 143 0.07 -22.59 -11.63
C PHE A 143 0.82 -22.17 -10.36
N ILE A 144 1.88 -21.37 -10.49
CA ILE A 144 2.66 -20.87 -9.34
C ILE A 144 1.78 -19.98 -8.43
N THR A 145 0.97 -19.10 -9.02
CA THR A 145 0.08 -18.21 -8.25
C THR A 145 -1.03 -18.99 -7.54
N LEU A 146 -1.62 -20.00 -8.19
CA LEU A 146 -2.59 -20.91 -7.56
C LEU A 146 -1.95 -21.71 -6.42
N ALA A 147 -0.73 -22.21 -6.60
CA ALA A 147 0.01 -22.93 -5.56
C ALA A 147 0.31 -22.03 -4.35
N MET A 148 0.73 -20.78 -4.57
CA MET A 148 0.94 -19.80 -3.49
C MET A 148 -0.36 -19.50 -2.73
N LEU A 149 -1.48 -19.38 -3.44
CA LEU A 149 -2.80 -19.19 -2.84
C LEU A 149 -3.21 -20.38 -1.97
N LEU A 150 -3.05 -21.61 -2.48
CA LEU A 150 -3.30 -22.84 -1.73
C LEU A 150 -2.45 -22.93 -0.46
N VAL A 151 -1.15 -22.64 -0.56
CA VAL A 151 -0.26 -22.61 0.61
C VAL A 151 -0.73 -21.56 1.61
N SER A 152 -1.11 -20.37 1.16
CA SER A 152 -1.60 -19.31 2.06
C SER A 152 -2.89 -19.73 2.80
N LEU A 153 -3.80 -20.42 2.12
CA LEU A 153 -5.03 -20.95 2.71
C LEU A 153 -4.74 -22.06 3.73
N LEU A 154 -3.82 -22.97 3.41
CA LEU A 154 -3.42 -24.05 4.31
C LEU A 154 -2.73 -23.51 5.57
N VAL A 155 -1.83 -22.54 5.42
CA VAL A 155 -1.17 -21.90 6.56
C VAL A 155 -2.20 -21.18 7.43
N LEU A 156 -3.11 -20.41 6.84
CA LEU A 156 -4.16 -19.72 7.59
C LEU A 156 -5.08 -20.69 8.33
N ASN A 157 -5.49 -21.80 7.69
CA ASN A 157 -6.32 -22.81 8.34
C ASN A 157 -5.56 -23.59 9.42
N GLY A 158 -4.26 -23.85 9.25
CA GLY A 158 -3.43 -24.50 10.27
C GLY A 158 -3.10 -23.63 11.49
N PHE A 159 -3.41 -22.33 11.45
CA PHE A 159 -3.36 -21.42 12.62
C PHE A 159 -4.73 -21.26 13.31
N VAL A 160 -5.79 -21.87 12.76
CA VAL A 160 -7.17 -21.80 13.28
C VAL A 160 -7.56 -23.08 14.04
N GLU A 161 -6.67 -24.08 14.10
CA GLU A 161 -6.72 -25.21 15.05
C GLU A 161 -5.76 -24.99 16.23
#